data_AF-A0A0A1UAZ2-F1
#
_entry.id   AF-A0A0A1UAZ2-F1
#
_cell.length_a   1.000
_cell.length_b   1.000
_cell.length_c   1.000
_cell.angle_alpha   90.00
_cell.angle_beta   90.00
_cell.angle_gamma   90.00
#
_symmetry.space_group_name_H-M   'P 1'
#
loop_
_entity.id
_entity.type
_entity.pdbx_description
1 polymer ?
#
loop_
_entity_poly.entity_id
_entity_poly.type
_entity_poly.pdbx_seq_one_letter_code
_entity_poly.pdbx_strand_id
1 'polypeptide(L)'
;MFLLQDNTCQPTCPDNQFANGTSCVNCTGNCNTCATIDTCVDCPVGSLLLEDTKTCIKPASCTDGHYKTETECNKCPTGCVKCTEAGTCDQCEASKYFNPTTKICEQCKTNCKTCTALDNCTACSSGLLEDGTTNCVTECKSVGYYQANGRWNICGTGCSTCAASGCTACENNLILVKGAPFCVKECNVDGVWLNGANCQKCKANCGKCINGISCDMCNDSFVYVPSTKNCESCPSNCKTCNTSKICEACTTPYLLEDLSLKCVTSCSDGYFNSNNVQRQKCSENCLHCDTNGLCLECKWGSFLEDGKCVSTCKEGSFSRLKKCQKCQTSYSLPCNKFSEECINCEKIINKKATKAPLAKAVQEKNGVLTIFSMLIVLLLILI
;
A
#
# COMPACT_ATOMS: atom_id res chain seq x y z
N MET A 1 -19.22 77.97 11.88
CA MET A 1 -19.06 77.24 13.16
C MET A 1 -17.60 76.85 13.23
N PHE A 2 -16.89 77.25 14.29
CA PHE A 2 -15.44 77.04 14.44
C PHE A 2 -15.17 76.15 15.65
N LEU A 3 -14.13 75.32 15.58
CA LEU A 3 -13.74 74.35 16.60
C LEU A 3 -12.54 74.89 17.38
N LEU A 4 -12.55 74.74 18.70
CA LEU A 4 -11.52 75.25 19.60
C LEU A 4 -10.38 74.23 19.75
N GLN A 5 -9.16 74.63 19.37
CA GLN A 5 -7.94 73.84 19.53
C GLN A 5 -6.77 74.74 19.94
N ASP A 6 -6.09 74.44 21.05
CA ASP A 6 -4.95 75.21 21.58
C ASP A 6 -5.18 76.74 21.60
N ASN A 7 -6.37 77.16 22.03
CA ASN A 7 -6.84 78.56 22.04
C ASN A 7 -7.01 79.24 20.67
N THR A 8 -7.05 78.48 19.57
CA THR A 8 -7.36 78.97 18.21
C THR A 8 -8.62 78.32 17.63
N CYS A 9 -9.39 79.10 16.86
CA CYS A 9 -10.61 78.66 16.19
C CYS A 9 -10.29 78.17 14.78
N GLN A 10 -10.43 76.86 14.50
CA GLN A 10 -10.18 76.24 13.20
C GLN A 10 -11.49 75.75 12.54
N PRO A 11 -11.58 75.73 11.20
CA PRO A 11 -12.79 75.28 10.49
C PRO A 11 -12.98 73.75 10.50
N THR A 12 -11.91 72.97 10.68
CA THR A 12 -11.93 71.49 10.76
C THR A 12 -10.92 71.01 11.80
N CYS A 13 -11.15 69.83 12.39
CA CYS A 13 -10.12 69.19 13.22
C CYS A 13 -8.97 68.64 12.34
N PRO A 14 -7.72 68.62 12.84
CA PRO A 14 -6.59 67.99 12.15
C PRO A 14 -6.68 66.46 12.13
N ASP A 15 -5.77 65.83 11.36
CA ASP A 15 -5.63 64.37 11.31
C ASP A 15 -5.50 63.76 12.72
N ASN A 16 -6.13 62.60 12.91
CA ASN A 16 -6.32 61.85 14.16
C ASN A 16 -7.32 62.46 15.16
N GLN A 17 -8.15 63.43 14.75
CA GLN A 17 -9.19 64.02 15.59
C GLN A 17 -10.55 64.11 14.89
N PHE A 18 -11.62 64.08 15.68
CA PHE A 18 -12.98 64.34 15.21
C PHE A 18 -13.65 65.44 16.05
N ALA A 19 -14.63 66.12 15.47
CA ALA A 19 -15.37 67.17 16.14
C ALA A 19 -16.40 66.56 17.11
N ASN A 20 -16.26 66.83 18.41
CA ASN A 20 -17.26 66.51 19.43
C ASN A 20 -17.80 67.82 20.02
N GLY A 21 -18.89 68.32 19.46
CA GLY A 21 -19.44 69.64 19.82
C GLY A 21 -18.54 70.79 19.33
N THR A 22 -17.93 71.54 20.26
CA THR A 22 -17.03 72.67 19.97
C THR A 22 -15.55 72.34 20.12
N SER A 23 -15.21 71.10 20.46
CA SER A 23 -13.85 70.66 20.76
C SER A 23 -13.43 69.51 19.86
N CYS A 24 -12.15 69.47 19.51
CA CYS A 24 -11.56 68.34 18.79
C CYS A 24 -11.08 67.28 19.77
N VAL A 25 -11.50 66.03 19.54
CA VAL A 25 -11.17 64.87 20.39
C VAL A 25 -10.36 63.87 19.55
N ASN A 26 -9.32 63.29 20.15
CA ASN A 26 -8.49 62.29 19.48
C ASN A 26 -9.28 61.01 19.17
N CYS A 27 -9.05 60.47 17.99
CA CYS A 27 -9.49 59.15 17.59
C CYS A 27 -8.85 58.05 18.47
N THR A 28 -9.55 56.95 18.70
CA THR A 28 -8.95 55.75 19.28
C THR A 28 -8.53 54.75 18.19
N GLY A 29 -7.70 53.75 18.53
CA GLY A 29 -7.45 52.61 17.63
C GLY A 29 -6.51 52.83 16.44
N ASN A 30 -5.52 53.74 16.54
CA ASN A 30 -4.54 54.04 15.47
C ASN A 30 -5.19 54.43 14.13
N CYS A 31 -6.13 55.39 14.19
CA CYS A 31 -6.92 55.84 13.07
C CYS A 31 -6.49 57.24 12.60
N ASN A 32 -6.35 57.43 11.28
CA ASN A 32 -5.92 58.70 10.68
C ASN A 32 -7.08 59.71 10.61
N THR A 33 -8.29 59.27 10.26
CA THR A 33 -9.52 60.08 10.41
C THR A 33 -10.65 59.22 10.92
N CYS A 34 -11.39 59.68 11.94
CA CYS A 34 -12.49 58.94 12.53
C CYS A 34 -13.80 59.74 12.46
N ALA A 35 -14.92 59.05 12.29
CA ALA A 35 -16.25 59.65 12.28
C ALA A 35 -16.79 59.83 13.72
N THR A 36 -16.40 58.93 14.62
CA THR A 36 -16.65 59.00 16.06
C THR A 36 -15.41 58.48 16.81
N ILE A 37 -15.42 58.51 18.14
CA ILE A 37 -14.29 58.07 18.96
C ILE A 37 -13.83 56.63 18.67
N ASP A 38 -14.73 55.75 18.21
CA ASP A 38 -14.46 54.32 17.95
C ASP A 38 -14.66 53.90 16.48
N THR A 39 -15.12 54.80 15.60
CA THR A 39 -15.35 54.49 14.19
C THR A 39 -14.34 55.14 13.28
N CYS A 40 -13.38 54.36 12.80
CA CYS A 40 -12.37 54.83 11.86
C CYS A 40 -12.91 54.90 10.43
N VAL A 41 -12.51 55.96 9.72
CA VAL A 41 -12.83 56.20 8.31
C VAL A 41 -11.59 56.00 7.44
N ASP A 42 -10.41 56.40 7.92
CA ASP A 42 -9.15 56.25 7.18
C ASP A 42 -8.01 55.80 8.10
N CYS A 43 -7.15 54.91 7.60
CA CYS A 43 -6.07 54.32 8.36
C CYS A 43 -4.70 54.90 8.00
N PRO A 44 -3.75 54.97 8.94
CA PRO A 44 -2.38 55.40 8.65
C PRO A 44 -1.73 54.54 7.57
N VAL A 45 -0.78 55.13 6.82
CA VAL A 45 -0.06 54.45 5.73
C VAL A 45 0.51 53.11 6.22
N GLY A 46 0.19 52.06 5.48
CA GLY A 46 0.57 50.70 5.85
C GLY A 46 -0.27 50.14 7.00
N SER A 47 -1.55 50.49 7.10
CA SER A 47 -2.61 49.83 7.90
C SER A 47 -3.86 49.62 7.05
N LEU A 48 -4.66 48.61 7.36
CA LEU A 48 -5.90 48.28 6.63
C LEU A 48 -7.12 48.51 7.52
N LEU A 49 -8.20 49.05 6.96
CA LEU A 49 -9.47 49.22 7.66
C LEU A 49 -10.27 47.92 7.63
N LEU A 50 -10.68 47.42 8.80
CA LEU A 50 -11.57 46.25 8.88
C LEU A 50 -13.03 46.68 8.70
N GLU A 51 -13.71 46.12 7.71
CA GLU A 51 -15.05 46.56 7.31
C GLU A 51 -16.09 46.44 8.44
N ASP A 52 -16.08 45.34 9.19
CA ASP A 52 -17.08 45.02 10.22
C ASP A 52 -16.92 45.89 11.48
N THR A 53 -15.68 46.11 11.94
CA THR A 53 -15.41 46.82 13.22
C THR A 53 -15.05 48.29 13.03
N LYS A 54 -14.75 48.71 11.80
CA LYS A 54 -14.23 50.06 11.48
C LYS A 54 -12.98 50.41 12.30
N THR A 55 -12.09 49.44 12.50
CA THR A 55 -10.80 49.61 13.20
C THR A 55 -9.62 49.35 12.27
N CYS A 56 -8.49 50.00 12.51
CA CYS A 56 -7.26 49.79 11.73
C CYS A 56 -6.44 48.63 12.26
N ILE A 57 -5.98 47.75 11.37
CA ILE A 57 -5.05 46.66 11.68
C ILE A 57 -3.72 46.85 10.94
N LYS A 58 -2.60 46.57 11.60
CA LYS A 58 -1.28 46.57 10.97
C LYS A 58 -1.16 45.36 10.00
N PRO A 59 -0.75 45.53 8.74
CA PRO A 59 -0.93 44.55 7.71
C PRO A 59 0.25 43.59 7.65
N ALA A 60 -0.05 42.32 7.87
CA ALA A 60 0.67 41.20 7.26
C ALA A 60 -0.32 40.30 6.48
N SER A 61 -1.57 40.20 6.94
CA SER A 61 -2.70 39.52 6.29
C SER A 61 -4.01 39.94 6.98
N CYS A 62 -5.14 39.97 6.26
CA CYS A 62 -6.45 40.01 6.93
C CYS A 62 -6.65 38.71 7.73
N THR A 63 -7.47 38.76 8.78
CA THR A 63 -7.86 37.57 9.56
C THR A 63 -8.79 36.66 8.76
N ASP A 64 -8.91 35.39 9.17
CA ASP A 64 -9.92 34.49 8.62
C ASP A 64 -11.32 35.14 8.67
N GLY A 65 -12.08 34.99 7.59
CA GLY A 65 -13.35 35.68 7.36
C GLY A 65 -13.25 36.98 6.54
N HIS A 66 -12.04 37.41 6.17
CA HIS A 66 -11.83 38.64 5.38
C HIS A 66 -10.80 38.45 4.25
N TYR A 67 -11.00 39.16 3.13
CA TYR A 67 -10.04 39.29 2.04
C TYR A 67 -9.51 40.72 1.93
N LYS A 68 -8.27 40.84 1.49
CA LYS A 68 -7.55 42.11 1.40
C LYS A 68 -7.83 42.83 0.09
N THR A 69 -8.18 44.11 0.16
CA THR A 69 -8.09 45.07 -0.95
C THR A 69 -6.87 45.98 -0.75
N GLU A 70 -6.68 46.98 -1.62
CA GLU A 70 -5.56 47.91 -1.49
C GLU A 70 -5.58 48.67 -0.15
N THR A 71 -6.77 48.96 0.37
CA THR A 71 -6.99 49.83 1.55
C THR A 71 -7.77 49.17 2.69
N GLU A 72 -8.49 48.07 2.43
CA GLU A 72 -9.46 47.50 3.37
C GLU A 72 -9.35 45.97 3.51
N CYS A 73 -9.90 45.44 4.60
CA CYS A 73 -10.20 44.03 4.77
C CYS A 73 -11.72 43.84 4.73
N ASN A 74 -12.20 43.29 3.61
CA ASN A 74 -13.62 43.12 3.33
C ASN A 74 -14.07 41.72 3.70
N LYS A 75 -15.34 41.57 4.05
CA LYS A 75 -15.88 40.30 4.54
C LYS A 75 -16.01 39.24 3.44
N CYS A 76 -15.66 38.01 3.78
CA CYS A 76 -15.91 36.86 2.90
C CYS A 76 -17.41 36.58 2.70
N PRO A 77 -17.78 35.86 1.62
CA PRO A 77 -19.16 35.42 1.41
C PRO A 77 -19.71 34.60 2.59
N THR A 78 -21.03 34.63 2.79
CA THR A 78 -21.68 33.97 3.94
C THR A 78 -21.35 32.49 4.04
N GLY A 79 -20.78 32.08 5.18
CA GLY A 79 -20.40 30.69 5.45
C GLY A 79 -19.01 30.30 4.93
N CYS A 80 -18.18 31.29 4.62
CA CYS A 80 -16.82 31.14 4.17
C CYS A 80 -15.83 31.56 5.28
N VAL A 81 -14.86 30.71 5.57
CA VAL A 81 -13.78 30.95 6.54
C VAL A 81 -12.58 31.63 5.87
N LYS A 82 -12.30 31.31 4.60
CA LYS A 82 -11.20 31.93 3.86
C LYS A 82 -11.61 32.24 2.43
N CYS A 83 -11.33 33.45 2.00
CA CYS A 83 -11.57 33.91 0.64
C CYS A 83 -10.43 34.83 0.19
N THR A 84 -10.23 34.91 -1.12
CA THR A 84 -9.20 35.73 -1.75
C THR A 84 -9.78 36.96 -2.44
N GLU A 85 -11.05 36.92 -2.83
CA GLU A 85 -11.74 38.00 -3.54
C GLU A 85 -13.24 38.02 -3.23
N ALA A 86 -13.91 39.06 -3.72
CA ALA A 86 -15.35 39.23 -3.55
C ALA A 86 -16.14 38.08 -4.20
N GLY A 87 -17.08 37.49 -3.45
CA GLY A 87 -18.04 36.54 -4.00
C GLY A 87 -17.53 35.10 -4.19
N THR A 88 -16.26 34.81 -3.91
CA THR A 88 -15.71 33.45 -3.95
C THR A 88 -15.25 33.00 -2.57
N CYS A 89 -15.17 31.68 -2.38
CA CYS A 89 -14.68 31.07 -1.16
C CYS A 89 -13.60 30.04 -1.46
N ASP A 90 -12.57 29.99 -0.61
CA ASP A 90 -11.49 29.00 -0.67
C ASP A 90 -11.66 27.92 0.41
N GLN A 91 -12.33 28.25 1.52
CA GLN A 91 -12.60 27.30 2.60
C GLN A 91 -13.95 27.58 3.26
N CYS A 92 -14.87 26.62 3.20
CA CYS A 92 -16.19 26.72 3.83
C CYS A 92 -16.18 26.42 5.32
N GLU A 93 -17.17 26.95 6.03
CA GLU A 93 -17.53 26.49 7.38
C GLU A 93 -17.89 24.99 7.34
N ALA A 94 -17.68 24.29 8.46
CA ALA A 94 -17.85 22.84 8.55
C ALA A 94 -19.25 22.35 8.15
N SER A 95 -20.29 23.17 8.37
CA SER A 95 -21.70 22.88 8.02
C SER A 95 -22.07 23.19 6.56
N LYS A 96 -21.10 23.50 5.71
CA LYS A 96 -21.32 23.84 4.31
C LYS A 96 -20.41 23.04 3.38
N TYR A 97 -20.97 22.62 2.26
CA TYR A 97 -20.25 22.00 1.15
C TYR A 97 -19.67 23.07 0.22
N PHE A 98 -18.41 22.90 -0.19
CA PHE A 98 -17.78 23.74 -1.21
C PHE A 98 -18.20 23.28 -2.61
N ASN A 99 -18.91 24.12 -3.36
CA ASN A 99 -19.23 23.82 -4.74
C ASN A 99 -18.08 24.26 -5.67
N PRO A 100 -17.37 23.31 -6.32
CA PRO A 100 -16.19 23.64 -7.15
C PRO A 100 -16.54 24.38 -8.45
N THR A 101 -17.80 24.34 -8.90
CA THR A 101 -18.25 25.05 -10.10
C THR A 101 -18.54 26.52 -9.82
N THR A 102 -19.24 26.80 -8.73
CA THR A 102 -19.66 28.16 -8.37
C THR A 102 -18.69 28.85 -7.41
N LYS A 103 -17.75 28.10 -6.82
CA LYS A 103 -16.78 28.53 -5.79
C LYS A 103 -17.43 29.16 -4.55
N ILE A 104 -18.65 28.76 -4.23
CA ILE A 104 -19.40 29.22 -3.06
C ILE A 104 -19.77 28.05 -2.16
N CYS A 105 -20.12 28.38 -0.91
CA CYS A 105 -20.46 27.41 0.12
C CYS A 105 -21.97 27.21 0.22
N GLU A 106 -22.42 25.98 0.02
CA GLU A 106 -23.83 25.59 0.07
C GLU A 106 -24.12 24.81 1.35
N GLN A 107 -25.30 24.99 1.92
CA GLN A 107 -25.66 24.37 3.20
C GLN A 107 -25.75 22.85 3.06
N CYS A 108 -25.08 22.11 3.95
CA CYS A 108 -25.26 20.67 4.03
C CYS A 108 -26.73 20.30 4.26
N LYS A 109 -27.14 19.08 3.88
CA LYS A 109 -28.47 18.55 4.20
C LYS A 109 -28.84 18.77 5.66
N THR A 110 -30.13 18.99 5.93
CA THR A 110 -30.66 19.12 7.28
C THR A 110 -30.16 17.99 8.17
N ASN A 111 -29.94 18.30 9.45
CA ASN A 111 -29.40 17.38 10.46
C ASN A 111 -27.93 16.96 10.28
N CYS A 112 -27.25 17.47 9.25
CA CYS A 112 -25.84 17.21 9.01
C CYS A 112 -24.94 18.30 9.61
N LYS A 113 -23.92 17.88 10.37
CA LYS A 113 -22.88 18.75 10.93
C LYS A 113 -21.74 19.00 9.95
N THR A 114 -21.29 17.97 9.22
CA THR A 114 -20.26 18.08 8.18
C THR A 114 -20.60 17.21 6.99
N CYS A 115 -20.35 17.69 5.76
CA CYS A 115 -20.66 16.95 4.54
C CYS A 115 -19.57 17.09 3.47
N THR A 116 -19.47 16.09 2.59
CA THR A 116 -18.55 16.09 1.42
C THR A 116 -19.28 16.34 0.10
N ALA A 117 -20.60 16.29 0.12
CA ALA A 117 -21.53 16.71 -0.92
C ALA A 117 -22.86 17.06 -0.25
N LEU A 118 -23.78 17.74 -0.97
CA LEU A 118 -25.08 18.12 -0.41
C LEU A 118 -25.83 16.95 0.24
N ASP A 119 -25.77 15.76 -0.36
CA ASP A 119 -26.42 14.53 0.13
C ASP A 119 -25.50 13.54 0.85
N ASN A 120 -24.22 13.88 1.06
CA ASN A 120 -23.23 13.00 1.67
C ASN A 120 -22.79 13.54 3.02
N CYS A 121 -23.56 13.21 4.06
CA CYS A 121 -23.25 13.60 5.42
C CYS A 121 -22.15 12.71 6.03
N THR A 122 -21.14 13.33 6.64
CA THR A 122 -20.01 12.64 7.30
C THR A 122 -20.01 12.78 8.82
N ALA A 123 -20.79 13.70 9.38
CA ALA A 123 -21.05 13.77 10.80
C ALA A 123 -22.45 14.35 11.04
N CYS A 124 -23.21 13.75 11.94
CA CYS A 124 -24.54 14.24 12.31
C CYS A 124 -24.45 15.37 13.35
N SER A 125 -25.46 16.24 13.33
CA SER A 125 -25.68 17.22 14.39
C SER A 125 -25.87 16.53 15.74
N SER A 126 -25.53 17.24 16.83
CA SER A 126 -25.56 16.69 18.19
C SER A 126 -26.91 16.03 18.51
N GLY A 127 -26.89 14.79 18.99
CA GLY A 127 -28.09 14.03 19.34
C GLY A 127 -28.75 13.23 18.21
N LEU A 128 -28.21 13.25 17.00
CA LEU A 128 -28.71 12.48 15.85
C LEU A 128 -27.76 11.35 15.47
N LEU A 129 -28.31 10.25 14.95
CA LEU A 129 -27.56 9.03 14.61
C LEU A 129 -27.54 8.81 13.09
N GLU A 130 -26.39 8.35 12.58
CA GLU A 130 -26.23 7.91 11.19
C GLU A 130 -26.95 6.57 11.01
N ASP A 131 -27.84 6.46 10.01
CA ASP A 131 -28.66 5.27 9.78
C ASP A 131 -27.94 4.13 9.03
N GLY A 132 -26.62 4.23 8.90
CA GLY A 132 -25.80 3.33 8.06
C GLY A 132 -25.79 3.72 6.58
N THR A 133 -26.48 4.80 6.21
CA THR A 133 -26.35 5.53 4.93
C THR A 133 -25.89 6.97 5.20
N THR A 134 -26.04 7.90 4.25
CA THR A 134 -25.64 9.31 4.40
C THR A 134 -26.68 10.17 5.14
N ASN A 135 -27.61 9.56 5.89
CA ASN A 135 -28.72 10.25 6.55
C ASN A 135 -28.60 10.27 8.08
N CYS A 136 -29.04 11.37 8.69
CA CYS A 136 -29.09 11.57 10.14
C CYS A 136 -30.53 11.54 10.64
N VAL A 137 -30.86 10.59 11.53
CA VAL A 137 -32.22 10.31 12.00
C VAL A 137 -32.37 10.47 13.52
N THR A 138 -33.60 10.77 13.97
CA THR A 138 -33.98 10.96 15.38
C THR A 138 -34.42 9.66 16.06
N GLU A 139 -34.90 8.67 15.30
CA GLU A 139 -35.37 7.37 15.81
C GLU A 139 -34.89 6.23 14.91
N CYS A 140 -34.55 5.09 15.53
CA CYS A 140 -33.80 4.02 14.88
C CYS A 140 -34.69 2.98 14.22
N LYS A 141 -34.31 2.53 13.01
CA LYS A 141 -34.91 1.40 12.31
C LYS A 141 -34.42 0.09 12.96
N SER A 142 -35.12 -0.40 13.99
CA SER A 142 -34.75 -1.61 14.75
C SER A 142 -34.91 -2.91 13.96
N VAL A 143 -35.71 -2.89 12.88
CA VAL A 143 -35.96 -4.07 12.04
C VAL A 143 -34.83 -4.21 11.03
N GLY A 144 -34.11 -5.32 11.07
CA GLY A 144 -33.01 -5.63 10.15
C GLY A 144 -31.66 -5.01 10.49
N TYR A 145 -31.50 -4.35 11.65
CA TYR A 145 -30.23 -3.72 12.07
C TYR A 145 -29.93 -3.92 13.56
N TYR A 146 -28.65 -3.88 13.93
CA TYR A 146 -28.20 -3.86 15.34
C TYR A 146 -27.07 -2.85 15.55
N GLN A 147 -26.95 -2.32 16.76
CA GLN A 147 -25.89 -1.39 17.12
C GLN A 147 -24.71 -2.12 17.77
N ALA A 148 -23.50 -1.86 17.28
CA ALA A 148 -22.25 -2.28 17.93
C ALA A 148 -21.14 -1.25 17.66
N ASN A 149 -20.34 -0.96 18.68
CA ASN A 149 -19.21 -0.02 18.59
C ASN A 149 -19.60 1.38 18.04
N GLY A 150 -20.79 1.88 18.41
CA GLY A 150 -21.27 3.19 17.95
C GLY A 150 -21.74 3.23 16.48
N ARG A 151 -21.83 2.08 15.80
CA ARG A 151 -22.29 1.98 14.41
C ARG A 151 -23.47 0.99 14.28
N TRP A 152 -24.34 1.23 13.30
CA TRP A 152 -25.37 0.28 12.88
C TRP A 152 -24.82 -0.72 11.88
N ASN A 153 -25.13 -2.00 12.11
CA ASN A 153 -24.77 -3.11 11.26
C ASN A 153 -26.06 -3.79 10.79
N ILE A 154 -26.09 -4.21 9.52
CA ILE A 154 -27.22 -4.95 8.96
C ILE A 154 -27.26 -6.37 9.53
N CYS A 155 -28.46 -6.88 9.80
CA CYS A 155 -28.64 -8.29 10.14
C CYS A 155 -28.22 -9.18 8.96
N GLY A 156 -27.76 -10.39 9.26
CA GLY A 156 -27.45 -11.35 8.20
C GLY A 156 -28.72 -11.92 7.56
N THR A 157 -28.53 -12.68 6.49
CA THR A 157 -29.60 -13.11 5.58
C THR A 157 -30.76 -13.83 6.27
N GLY A 158 -31.99 -13.40 5.96
CA GLY A 158 -33.22 -14.01 6.47
C GLY A 158 -33.56 -13.67 7.92
N CYS A 159 -32.90 -12.67 8.49
CA CYS A 159 -33.03 -12.28 9.89
C CYS A 159 -33.88 -11.01 10.05
N SER A 160 -34.98 -11.07 10.81
CA SER A 160 -35.84 -9.92 11.07
C SER A 160 -35.30 -9.01 12.18
N THR A 161 -34.68 -9.60 13.20
CA THR A 161 -33.97 -8.88 14.28
C THR A 161 -32.70 -9.61 14.66
N CYS A 162 -31.65 -8.88 14.99
CA CYS A 162 -30.36 -9.45 15.35
C CYS A 162 -29.66 -8.66 16.46
N ALA A 163 -28.59 -9.24 17.00
CA ALA A 163 -27.67 -8.61 17.92
C ALA A 163 -26.22 -8.84 17.44
N ALA A 164 -25.24 -8.28 18.15
CA ALA A 164 -23.82 -8.52 17.87
C ALA A 164 -23.43 -10.01 17.93
N SER A 165 -24.19 -10.82 18.67
CA SER A 165 -24.01 -12.27 18.78
C SER A 165 -24.62 -13.08 17.62
N GLY A 166 -25.32 -12.44 16.68
CA GLY A 166 -25.99 -13.10 15.55
C GLY A 166 -27.49 -12.83 15.50
N CYS A 167 -28.18 -13.63 14.68
CA CYS A 167 -29.62 -13.46 14.47
C CYS A 167 -30.40 -13.82 15.74
N THR A 168 -31.48 -13.07 16.05
CA THR A 168 -32.34 -13.31 17.23
C THR A 168 -33.78 -13.66 16.84
N ALA A 169 -34.25 -13.24 15.67
CA ALA A 169 -35.51 -13.68 15.08
C ALA A 169 -35.42 -13.70 13.56
N CYS A 170 -36.16 -14.62 12.94
CA CYS A 170 -36.11 -14.84 11.50
C CYS A 170 -37.30 -14.25 10.77
N GLU A 171 -37.08 -13.93 9.50
CA GLU A 171 -38.17 -13.62 8.57
C GLU A 171 -39.04 -14.87 8.34
N ASN A 172 -40.31 -14.63 8.03
CA ASN A 172 -41.39 -15.61 7.89
C ASN A 172 -40.95 -17.02 7.42
N ASN A 173 -41.36 -18.05 8.19
CA ASN A 173 -41.14 -19.48 7.91
C ASN A 173 -39.66 -19.93 7.85
N LEU A 174 -38.70 -19.08 8.21
CA LEU A 174 -37.31 -19.49 8.40
C LEU A 174 -37.05 -19.90 9.85
N ILE A 175 -36.08 -20.80 10.02
CA ILE A 175 -35.70 -21.40 11.29
C ILE A 175 -34.42 -20.73 11.78
N LEU A 176 -34.43 -20.33 13.06
CA LEU A 176 -33.31 -19.71 13.72
C LEU A 176 -32.18 -20.73 13.94
N VAL A 177 -30.98 -20.40 13.45
CA VAL A 177 -29.78 -21.19 13.71
C VAL A 177 -29.06 -20.62 14.92
N LYS A 178 -29.01 -21.38 16.02
CA LYS A 178 -28.41 -20.91 17.27
C LYS A 178 -26.93 -20.58 17.07
N GLY A 179 -26.55 -19.33 17.37
CA GLY A 179 -25.16 -18.86 17.27
C GLY A 179 -24.70 -18.54 15.84
N ALA A 180 -25.63 -18.42 14.88
CA ALA A 180 -25.32 -18.01 13.52
C ALA A 180 -25.98 -16.65 13.17
N PRO A 181 -25.38 -15.88 12.25
CA PRO A 181 -25.93 -14.60 11.83
C PRO A 181 -27.04 -14.73 10.77
N PHE A 182 -27.55 -15.92 10.50
CA PHE A 182 -28.50 -16.19 9.42
C PHE A 182 -29.58 -17.18 9.84
N CYS A 183 -30.66 -17.23 9.08
CA CYS A 183 -31.73 -18.21 9.22
C CYS A 183 -31.76 -19.16 8.01
N VAL A 184 -32.33 -20.36 8.19
CA VAL A 184 -32.41 -21.40 7.15
C VAL A 184 -33.83 -21.91 6.98
N LYS A 185 -34.16 -22.47 5.82
CA LYS A 185 -35.48 -23.10 5.59
C LYS A 185 -35.62 -24.46 6.28
N GLU A 186 -34.50 -25.17 6.44
CA GLU A 186 -34.42 -26.47 7.08
C GLU A 186 -33.02 -26.66 7.70
N CYS A 187 -32.89 -27.51 8.72
CA CYS A 187 -31.64 -27.61 9.48
C CYS A 187 -30.57 -28.50 8.83
N ASN A 188 -30.90 -29.34 7.85
CA ASN A 188 -29.96 -30.31 7.26
C ASN A 188 -29.34 -29.79 5.96
N VAL A 189 -28.74 -28.59 6.05
CA VAL A 189 -28.09 -27.88 4.95
C VAL A 189 -26.62 -27.64 5.29
N ASP A 190 -25.83 -27.24 4.30
CA ASP A 190 -24.40 -26.96 4.46
C ASP A 190 -24.14 -26.04 5.68
N GLY A 191 -23.25 -26.49 6.57
CA GLY A 191 -22.82 -25.79 7.78
C GLY A 191 -23.81 -25.84 8.95
N VAL A 192 -24.96 -26.47 8.80
CA VAL A 192 -26.02 -26.54 9.82
C VAL A 192 -26.47 -28.00 10.01
N TRP A 193 -26.89 -28.34 11.22
CA TRP A 193 -27.49 -29.64 11.53
C TRP A 193 -28.67 -29.48 12.49
N LEU A 194 -29.49 -30.53 12.57
CA LEU A 194 -30.64 -30.60 13.46
C LEU A 194 -30.24 -31.15 14.84
N ASN A 195 -30.30 -30.31 15.88
CA ASN A 195 -30.12 -30.73 17.27
C ASN A 195 -31.48 -30.77 18.00
N GLY A 196 -32.11 -31.95 18.02
CA GLY A 196 -33.47 -32.10 18.53
C GLY A 196 -34.47 -31.35 17.65
N ALA A 197 -35.08 -30.29 18.17
CA ALA A 197 -36.01 -29.43 17.43
C ALA A 197 -35.37 -28.11 16.91
N ASN A 198 -34.08 -27.88 17.16
CA ASN A 198 -33.42 -26.61 16.84
C ASN A 198 -32.29 -26.79 15.81
N CYS A 199 -32.09 -25.80 14.94
CA CYS A 199 -30.93 -25.78 14.06
C CYS A 199 -29.69 -25.27 14.82
N GLN A 200 -28.55 -25.92 14.61
CA GLN A 200 -27.26 -25.49 15.16
C GLN A 200 -26.18 -25.51 14.09
N LYS A 201 -25.19 -24.64 14.22
CA LYS A 201 -24.03 -24.64 13.34
C LYS A 201 -23.21 -25.91 13.58
N CYS A 202 -22.65 -26.45 12.50
CA CYS A 202 -21.61 -27.46 12.60
C CYS A 202 -20.39 -26.92 13.37
N LYS A 203 -19.58 -27.85 13.92
CA LYS A 203 -18.24 -27.51 14.42
C LYS A 203 -17.46 -26.74 13.35
N ALA A 204 -16.58 -25.85 13.81
CA ALA A 204 -15.70 -25.08 12.92
C ALA A 204 -15.03 -26.00 11.87
N ASN A 205 -14.92 -25.47 10.65
CA ASN A 205 -14.28 -26.11 9.49
C ASN A 205 -15.07 -27.29 8.87
N CYS A 206 -16.16 -27.74 9.46
CA CYS A 206 -17.08 -28.64 8.78
C CYS A 206 -17.96 -27.83 7.80
N GLY A 207 -17.98 -28.23 6.54
CA GLY A 207 -18.94 -27.75 5.53
C GLY A 207 -20.25 -28.51 5.58
N LYS A 208 -20.23 -29.78 5.98
CA LYS A 208 -21.41 -30.56 6.36
C LYS A 208 -21.08 -31.39 7.57
N CYS A 209 -22.05 -31.64 8.44
CA CYS A 209 -21.84 -32.45 9.62
C CYS A 209 -23.02 -33.39 9.88
N ILE A 210 -22.70 -34.59 10.36
CA ILE A 210 -23.67 -35.65 10.70
C ILE A 210 -24.32 -35.33 12.05
N ASN A 211 -23.50 -34.81 12.95
CA ASN A 211 -23.89 -34.24 14.23
C ASN A 211 -22.99 -33.03 14.47
N GLY A 212 -23.28 -32.21 15.48
CA GLY A 212 -22.54 -30.96 15.71
C GLY A 212 -21.03 -31.09 15.94
N ILE A 213 -20.48 -32.30 15.96
CA ILE A 213 -19.06 -32.60 16.19
C ILE A 213 -18.43 -33.34 15.00
N SER A 214 -19.10 -34.32 14.42
CA SER A 214 -18.60 -35.15 13.32
C SER A 214 -18.88 -34.51 11.96
N CYS A 215 -17.83 -34.17 11.22
CA CYS A 215 -17.96 -33.65 9.87
C CYS A 215 -18.29 -34.79 8.89
N ASP A 216 -19.06 -34.47 7.85
CA ASP A 216 -19.27 -35.29 6.65
C ASP A 216 -18.47 -34.73 5.47
N MET A 217 -18.42 -33.40 5.37
CA MET A 217 -17.60 -32.68 4.41
C MET A 217 -16.90 -31.51 5.11
N CYS A 218 -15.70 -31.18 4.63
CA CYS A 218 -14.91 -30.05 5.13
C CYS A 218 -15.10 -28.82 4.27
N ASN A 219 -14.91 -27.65 4.86
CA ASN A 219 -14.77 -26.40 4.11
C ASN A 219 -13.47 -26.41 3.28
N ASP A 220 -13.39 -25.52 2.30
CA ASP A 220 -12.14 -25.26 1.57
C ASP A 220 -10.96 -25.04 2.53
N SER A 221 -9.76 -25.43 2.09
CA SER A 221 -8.53 -25.44 2.90
C SER A 221 -8.52 -26.41 4.09
N PHE A 222 -9.51 -27.31 4.19
CA PHE A 222 -9.50 -28.41 5.16
C PHE A 222 -9.75 -29.75 4.48
N VAL A 223 -9.17 -30.80 5.06
CA VAL A 223 -9.33 -32.18 4.59
C VAL A 223 -9.99 -33.04 5.66
N TYR A 224 -10.87 -33.93 5.21
CA TYR A 224 -11.58 -34.86 6.08
C TYR A 224 -10.65 -35.99 6.55
N VAL A 225 -10.65 -36.24 7.86
CA VAL A 225 -9.86 -37.30 8.49
C VAL A 225 -10.81 -38.40 9.00
N PRO A 226 -10.92 -39.55 8.30
CA PRO A 226 -11.90 -40.59 8.63
C PRO A 226 -11.76 -41.18 10.02
N SER A 227 -10.53 -41.27 10.55
CA SER A 227 -10.25 -41.85 11.88
C SER A 227 -10.82 -41.01 13.02
N THR A 228 -10.91 -39.69 12.85
CA THR A 228 -11.42 -38.75 13.85
C THR A 228 -12.78 -38.16 13.48
N LYS A 229 -13.26 -38.41 12.25
CA LYS A 229 -14.46 -37.80 11.65
C LYS A 229 -14.43 -36.27 11.76
N ASN A 230 -13.25 -35.68 11.57
CA ASN A 230 -12.99 -34.26 11.80
C ASN A 230 -12.20 -33.67 10.62
N CYS A 231 -12.18 -32.34 10.53
CA CYS A 231 -11.45 -31.61 9.50
C CYS A 231 -10.10 -31.10 10.02
N GLU A 232 -9.03 -31.41 9.32
CA GLU A 232 -7.68 -30.89 9.57
C GLU A 232 -7.31 -29.86 8.52
N SER A 233 -6.52 -28.85 8.90
CA SER A 233 -6.06 -27.82 7.98
C SER A 233 -5.18 -28.43 6.90
N CYS A 234 -5.38 -28.00 5.67
CA CYS A 234 -4.42 -28.23 4.60
C CYS A 234 -3.06 -27.57 4.92
N PRO A 235 -1.98 -27.99 4.22
CA PRO A 235 -0.69 -27.30 4.28
C PRO A 235 -0.81 -25.80 3.99
N SER A 236 0.15 -25.02 4.45
CA SER A 236 0.17 -23.56 4.23
C SER A 236 0.05 -23.20 2.74
N ASN A 237 -0.75 -22.17 2.45
CA ASN A 237 -1.02 -21.64 1.11
C ASN A 237 -1.71 -22.64 0.16
N CYS A 238 -2.29 -23.70 0.71
CA CYS A 238 -3.01 -24.71 -0.03
C CYS A 238 -4.53 -24.43 -0.03
N LYS A 239 -5.13 -24.42 -1.22
CA LYS A 239 -6.58 -24.30 -1.41
C LYS A 239 -7.28 -25.63 -1.20
N THR A 240 -6.79 -26.70 -1.83
CA THR A 240 -7.32 -28.07 -1.69
C THR A 240 -6.19 -29.06 -1.48
N CYS A 241 -6.38 -30.01 -0.58
CA CYS A 241 -5.36 -30.99 -0.22
C CYS A 241 -5.96 -32.39 -0.07
N ASN A 242 -5.16 -33.40 -0.39
CA ASN A 242 -5.52 -34.81 -0.23
C ASN A 242 -5.38 -35.28 1.22
N THR A 243 -4.36 -34.75 1.90
CA THR A 243 -4.05 -34.97 3.30
C THR A 243 -3.55 -33.67 3.90
N SER A 244 -3.43 -33.59 5.23
CA SER A 244 -2.87 -32.41 5.91
C SER A 244 -1.40 -32.12 5.54
N LYS A 245 -0.77 -32.96 4.70
CA LYS A 245 0.60 -32.80 4.22
C LYS A 245 0.74 -32.61 2.71
N ILE A 246 -0.27 -32.97 1.91
CA ILE A 246 -0.16 -33.05 0.45
C ILE A 246 -1.14 -32.08 -0.18
N CYS A 247 -0.64 -31.04 -0.83
CA CYS A 247 -1.46 -30.08 -1.54
C CYS A 247 -1.78 -30.53 -2.96
N GLU A 248 -3.00 -30.23 -3.43
CA GLU A 248 -3.47 -30.50 -4.80
C GLU A 248 -3.68 -29.22 -5.60
N ALA A 249 -4.08 -28.13 -4.95
CA ALA A 249 -4.18 -26.81 -5.58
C ALA A 249 -3.79 -25.72 -4.60
N CYS A 250 -3.00 -24.75 -5.06
CA CYS A 250 -2.56 -23.62 -4.26
C CYS A 250 -3.54 -22.46 -4.30
N THR A 251 -3.58 -21.69 -3.22
CA THR A 251 -4.23 -20.38 -3.25
C THR A 251 -3.41 -19.42 -4.10
N THR A 252 -4.04 -18.60 -4.93
CA THR A 252 -3.34 -17.54 -5.68
C THR A 252 -2.63 -16.58 -4.71
N PRO A 253 -1.37 -16.18 -4.94
CA PRO A 253 -0.52 -16.39 -6.12
C PRO A 253 0.48 -17.57 -6.01
N TYR A 254 0.29 -18.48 -5.06
CA TYR A 254 1.24 -19.57 -4.81
C TYR A 254 1.15 -20.69 -5.86
N LEU A 255 2.26 -21.41 -6.03
CA LEU A 255 2.44 -22.41 -7.07
C LEU A 255 2.67 -23.78 -6.45
N LEU A 256 2.05 -24.82 -7.00
CA LEU A 256 2.26 -26.19 -6.53
C LEU A 256 3.61 -26.69 -7.05
N GLU A 257 4.47 -27.21 -6.17
CA GLU A 257 5.74 -27.86 -6.50
C GLU A 257 5.53 -29.38 -6.65
N ASP A 258 5.82 -29.97 -7.82
CA ASP A 258 5.48 -31.38 -8.11
C ASP A 258 6.14 -32.40 -7.19
N LEU A 259 7.38 -32.14 -6.77
CA LEU A 259 8.16 -33.11 -5.99
C LEU A 259 7.79 -33.09 -4.51
N SER A 260 7.53 -31.90 -3.96
CA SER A 260 7.17 -31.76 -2.55
C SER A 260 5.66 -31.76 -2.30
N LEU A 261 4.86 -31.51 -3.36
CA LEU A 261 3.42 -31.27 -3.32
C LEU A 261 3.04 -30.16 -2.31
N LYS A 262 3.88 -29.12 -2.25
CA LYS A 262 3.68 -27.92 -1.42
C LYS A 262 3.53 -26.66 -2.27
N CYS A 263 2.92 -25.65 -1.67
CA CYS A 263 2.72 -24.35 -2.31
C CYS A 263 3.87 -23.40 -1.98
N VAL A 264 4.55 -22.93 -3.03
CA VAL A 264 5.73 -22.05 -2.95
C VAL A 264 5.48 -20.73 -3.69
N THR A 265 6.22 -19.69 -3.31
CA THR A 265 6.14 -18.35 -3.92
C THR A 265 6.97 -18.21 -5.19
N SER A 266 7.92 -19.11 -5.42
CA SER A 266 8.83 -19.11 -6.58
C SER A 266 9.08 -20.54 -7.04
N CYS A 267 9.34 -20.73 -8.34
CA CYS A 267 9.73 -22.01 -8.88
C CYS A 267 11.07 -22.47 -8.28
N SER A 268 11.22 -23.78 -8.12
CA SER A 268 12.49 -24.42 -7.77
C SER A 268 13.49 -24.33 -8.93
N ASP A 269 14.75 -24.59 -8.63
CA ASP A 269 15.86 -24.52 -9.59
C ASP A 269 15.58 -25.29 -10.88
N GLY A 270 15.95 -24.69 -12.02
CA GLY A 270 15.72 -25.24 -13.35
C GLY A 270 14.37 -24.90 -13.97
N TYR A 271 13.52 -24.10 -13.31
CA TYR A 271 12.23 -23.66 -13.84
C TYR A 271 11.98 -22.16 -13.63
N PHE A 272 11.21 -21.55 -14.54
CA PHE A 272 10.76 -20.16 -14.45
C PHE A 272 9.31 -20.00 -14.92
N ASN A 273 8.72 -18.83 -14.65
CA ASN A 273 7.40 -18.47 -15.16
C ASN A 273 7.52 -17.32 -16.15
N SER A 274 6.73 -17.36 -17.24
CA SER A 274 6.64 -16.29 -18.22
C SER A 274 5.18 -16.09 -18.66
N ASN A 275 4.72 -14.83 -18.71
CA ASN A 275 3.43 -14.43 -19.29
C ASN A 275 2.22 -15.31 -18.89
N ASN A 276 2.04 -15.57 -17.58
CA ASN A 276 0.97 -16.43 -17.03
C ASN A 276 0.99 -17.91 -17.51
N VAL A 277 2.03 -18.34 -18.23
CA VAL A 277 2.30 -19.75 -18.50
C VAL A 277 3.13 -20.29 -17.34
N GLN A 278 2.54 -21.21 -16.57
CA GLN A 278 3.20 -21.83 -15.44
C GLN A 278 4.33 -22.75 -15.92
N ARG A 279 5.49 -22.58 -15.28
CA ARG A 279 6.59 -23.55 -15.21
C ARG A 279 7.19 -23.99 -16.55
N GLN A 280 7.93 -23.08 -17.16
CA GLN A 280 8.83 -23.38 -18.26
C GLN A 280 10.18 -23.87 -17.73
N LYS A 281 10.77 -24.88 -18.37
CA LYS A 281 12.12 -25.37 -18.02
C LYS A 281 13.16 -24.34 -18.46
N CYS A 282 14.12 -24.04 -17.61
CA CYS A 282 15.29 -23.26 -18.00
C CYS A 282 16.03 -23.93 -19.17
N SER A 283 16.83 -23.14 -19.89
CA SER A 283 17.71 -23.63 -20.96
C SER A 283 18.61 -24.78 -20.47
N GLU A 284 19.09 -25.62 -21.39
CA GLU A 284 19.95 -26.76 -21.06
C GLU A 284 21.19 -26.33 -20.25
N ASN A 285 21.59 -27.15 -19.29
CA ASN A 285 22.68 -26.87 -18.33
C ASN A 285 22.51 -25.59 -17.48
N CYS A 286 21.31 -24.99 -17.45
CA CYS A 286 21.00 -23.88 -16.55
C CYS A 286 20.50 -24.37 -15.19
N LEU A 287 21.01 -23.78 -14.11
CA LEU A 287 20.60 -24.01 -12.73
C LEU A 287 19.48 -23.04 -12.31
N HIS A 288 19.66 -21.74 -12.53
CA HIS A 288 18.63 -20.73 -12.27
C HIS A 288 18.47 -19.84 -13.50
N CYS A 289 17.23 -19.52 -13.89
CA CYS A 289 16.93 -18.60 -14.97
C CYS A 289 15.92 -17.53 -14.54
N ASP A 290 15.93 -16.40 -15.23
CA ASP A 290 14.99 -15.30 -14.99
C ASP A 290 13.59 -15.58 -15.56
N THR A 291 12.66 -14.64 -15.41
CA THR A 291 11.28 -14.75 -15.90
C THR A 291 11.15 -14.81 -17.43
N ASN A 292 12.23 -14.55 -18.17
CA ASN A 292 12.30 -14.67 -19.62
C ASN A 292 13.04 -15.94 -20.06
N GLY A 293 13.46 -16.79 -19.11
CA GLY A 293 14.20 -18.03 -19.37
C GLY A 293 15.69 -17.83 -19.65
N LEU A 294 16.20 -16.62 -19.46
CA LEU A 294 17.63 -16.34 -19.56
C LEU A 294 18.33 -16.90 -18.33
N CYS A 295 19.38 -17.67 -18.56
CA CYS A 295 20.13 -18.28 -17.48
C CYS A 295 20.90 -17.24 -16.67
N LEU A 296 20.82 -17.37 -15.35
CA LEU A 296 21.53 -16.57 -14.36
C LEU A 296 22.72 -17.34 -13.78
N GLU A 297 22.60 -18.67 -13.68
CA GLU A 297 23.65 -19.56 -13.18
C GLU A 297 23.66 -20.90 -13.90
N CYS A 298 24.85 -21.36 -14.30
CA CYS A 298 25.05 -22.62 -14.99
C CYS A 298 25.36 -23.77 -14.04
N LYS A 299 24.91 -24.98 -14.41
CA LYS A 299 25.33 -26.23 -13.78
C LYS A 299 26.84 -26.42 -13.94
N TRP A 300 27.41 -27.25 -13.08
CA TRP A 300 28.86 -27.51 -13.07
C TRP A 300 29.36 -28.02 -14.43
N GLY A 301 30.51 -27.49 -14.87
CA GLY A 301 31.09 -27.81 -16.18
C GLY A 301 30.57 -26.97 -17.37
N SER A 302 29.71 -25.97 -17.13
CA SER A 302 29.27 -25.01 -18.15
C SER A 302 29.57 -23.56 -17.74
N PHE A 303 29.63 -22.67 -18.73
CA PHE A 303 29.96 -21.25 -18.58
C PHE A 303 28.80 -20.38 -19.07
N LEU A 304 28.50 -19.30 -18.35
CA LEU A 304 27.44 -18.37 -18.71
C LEU A 304 27.91 -17.40 -19.80
N GLU A 305 27.20 -17.39 -20.93
CA GLU A 305 27.42 -16.51 -22.07
C GLU A 305 26.08 -16.02 -22.61
N ASP A 306 25.87 -14.70 -22.65
CA ASP A 306 24.67 -14.05 -23.23
C ASP A 306 23.32 -14.67 -22.74
N GLY A 307 23.23 -15.01 -21.44
CA GLY A 307 22.03 -15.60 -20.84
C GLY A 307 21.83 -17.10 -21.15
N LYS A 308 22.86 -17.79 -21.63
CA LYS A 308 22.85 -19.24 -21.91
C LYS A 308 24.07 -19.93 -21.30
N CYS A 309 23.93 -21.22 -21.04
CA CYS A 309 25.04 -22.04 -20.58
C CYS A 309 25.67 -22.78 -21.74
N VAL A 310 26.97 -22.55 -21.94
CA VAL A 310 27.76 -23.19 -22.99
C VAL A 310 28.89 -24.00 -22.37
N SER A 311 29.23 -25.15 -22.96
CA SER A 311 30.34 -25.99 -22.49
C SER A 311 31.72 -25.41 -22.85
N THR A 312 31.78 -24.49 -23.81
CA THR A 312 33.00 -23.81 -24.27
C THR A 312 32.65 -22.41 -24.73
N CYS A 313 33.43 -21.39 -24.32
CA CYS A 313 33.24 -20.01 -24.78
C CYS A 313 33.55 -19.88 -26.28
N LYS A 314 32.86 -18.95 -26.96
CA LYS A 314 33.07 -18.69 -28.38
C LYS A 314 34.46 -18.12 -28.68
N GLU A 315 34.87 -18.22 -29.93
CA GLU A 315 36.14 -17.66 -30.39
C GLU A 315 36.24 -16.17 -30.07
N GLY A 316 37.42 -15.74 -29.57
CA GLY A 316 37.63 -14.38 -29.07
C GLY A 316 37.09 -14.10 -27.66
N SER A 317 36.67 -15.14 -26.92
CA SER A 317 36.28 -15.07 -25.49
C SER A 317 36.93 -16.20 -24.67
N PHE A 318 37.09 -16.00 -23.36
CA PHE A 318 37.66 -16.99 -22.43
C PHE A 318 36.78 -17.16 -21.18
N SER A 319 36.86 -18.31 -20.52
CA SER A 319 36.12 -18.58 -19.29
C SER A 319 36.83 -17.97 -18.08
N ARG A 320 36.14 -17.13 -17.31
CA ARG A 320 36.61 -16.62 -16.02
C ARG A 320 35.45 -16.56 -15.04
N LEU A 321 35.63 -17.09 -13.84
CA LEU A 321 34.60 -17.12 -12.78
C LEU A 321 33.24 -17.68 -13.29
N LYS A 322 33.28 -18.82 -14.01
CA LYS A 322 32.12 -19.47 -14.65
C LYS A 322 31.36 -18.62 -15.70
N LYS A 323 31.93 -17.53 -16.20
CA LYS A 323 31.35 -16.68 -17.26
C LYS A 323 32.31 -16.56 -18.45
N CYS A 324 31.78 -16.38 -19.66
CA CYS A 324 32.60 -16.08 -20.83
C CYS A 324 32.86 -14.57 -20.93
N GLN A 325 34.13 -14.18 -21.03
CA GLN A 325 34.58 -12.79 -21.15
C GLN A 325 35.25 -12.55 -22.51
N LYS A 326 34.89 -11.45 -23.18
CA LYS A 326 35.47 -11.05 -24.46
C LYS A 326 36.90 -10.54 -24.29
N CYS A 327 37.77 -10.86 -25.25
CA CYS A 327 39.11 -10.27 -25.32
C CYS A 327 39.03 -8.78 -25.73
N GLN A 328 39.88 -7.92 -25.13
CA GLN A 328 39.80 -6.45 -25.31
C GLN A 328 40.39 -5.91 -26.64
N THR A 329 41.11 -6.72 -27.42
CA THR A 329 41.69 -6.33 -28.72
C THR A 329 41.63 -7.48 -29.73
N SER A 330 41.73 -7.19 -31.03
CA SER A 330 41.65 -8.17 -32.12
C SER A 330 42.69 -9.29 -31.99
N TYR A 331 42.27 -10.57 -31.96
CA TYR A 331 43.16 -11.75 -31.88
C TYR A 331 42.94 -12.74 -33.02
N SER A 332 44.00 -13.51 -33.29
CA SER A 332 44.07 -14.55 -34.33
C SER A 332 44.10 -15.99 -33.82
N LEU A 333 43.99 -16.29 -32.51
CA LEU A 333 43.79 -17.65 -31.95
C LEU A 333 43.36 -17.62 -30.46
N PRO A 334 42.52 -18.54 -29.96
CA PRO A 334 41.98 -18.51 -28.60
C PRO A 334 42.94 -19.08 -27.54
N CYS A 335 42.89 -18.49 -26.34
CA CYS A 335 43.53 -18.99 -25.12
C CYS A 335 43.16 -20.47 -24.88
N ASN A 336 44.06 -21.22 -24.24
CA ASN A 336 43.83 -22.60 -23.80
C ASN A 336 42.39 -22.77 -23.25
N LYS A 337 41.70 -23.79 -23.77
CA LYS A 337 40.29 -24.16 -23.56
C LYS A 337 39.82 -24.27 -22.10
N PHE A 338 40.71 -24.11 -21.12
CA PHE A 338 40.46 -24.22 -19.67
C PHE A 338 41.12 -23.13 -18.79
N SER A 339 41.76 -22.09 -19.34
CA SER A 339 42.48 -21.10 -18.51
C SER A 339 41.55 -20.07 -17.86
N GLU A 340 41.56 -19.98 -16.52
CA GLU A 340 40.77 -19.02 -15.73
C GLU A 340 41.32 -17.58 -15.74
N GLU A 341 42.52 -17.35 -16.28
CA GLU A 341 43.14 -16.03 -16.43
C GLU A 341 43.82 -15.89 -17.80
N CYS A 342 43.51 -14.80 -18.52
CA CYS A 342 44.10 -14.48 -19.80
C CYS A 342 45.47 -13.83 -19.57
N ILE A 343 46.54 -14.65 -19.50
CA ILE A 343 47.87 -14.16 -19.10
C ILE A 343 48.64 -13.46 -20.22
N ASN A 344 48.30 -13.62 -21.51
CA ASN A 344 49.03 -12.84 -22.52
C ASN A 344 48.21 -12.46 -23.76
N CYS A 345 47.95 -11.16 -23.85
CA CYS A 345 47.23 -10.48 -24.90
C CYS A 345 48.23 -9.70 -25.79
N GLU A 346 49.27 -10.34 -26.34
CA GLU A 346 50.32 -9.61 -27.09
C GLU A 346 50.07 -9.50 -28.61
N LYS A 347 50.37 -8.30 -29.13
CA LYS A 347 50.14 -7.80 -30.50
C LYS A 347 51.32 -8.21 -31.39
N ILE A 348 51.10 -8.87 -32.52
CA ILE A 348 52.17 -9.03 -33.53
C ILE A 348 52.31 -7.72 -34.30
N ILE A 349 53.32 -6.90 -33.96
CA ILE A 349 53.81 -5.84 -34.84
C ILE A 349 54.82 -6.48 -35.81
N ASN A 350 54.49 -6.43 -37.10
CA ASN A 350 55.35 -6.80 -38.23
C ASN A 350 56.83 -6.48 -38.01
N LYS A 351 57.69 -7.51 -37.91
CA LYS A 351 59.12 -7.38 -38.26
C LYS A 351 59.58 -8.53 -39.16
N LYS A 352 60.27 -8.09 -40.22
CA LYS A 352 60.75 -8.82 -41.39
C LYS A 352 61.71 -9.97 -41.05
N ALA A 353 61.73 -10.95 -41.95
CA ALA A 353 62.56 -12.13 -41.98
C ALA A 353 64.08 -11.87 -41.90
N THR A 354 64.79 -12.73 -41.16
CA THR A 354 66.18 -13.16 -41.44
C THR A 354 66.40 -14.60 -40.93
N LYS A 355 67.16 -15.37 -41.72
CA LYS A 355 67.40 -16.83 -41.65
C LYS A 355 68.45 -17.24 -40.59
N ALA A 356 68.14 -18.35 -39.86
CA ALA A 356 68.97 -19.56 -39.60
C ALA A 356 70.33 -19.46 -38.82
N PRO A 357 70.94 -20.58 -38.34
CA PRO A 357 70.41 -21.79 -37.66
C PRO A 357 71.34 -22.39 -36.54
N LEU A 358 70.95 -23.58 -36.00
CA LEU A 358 71.74 -24.63 -35.28
C LEU A 358 72.20 -24.33 -33.82
N ALA A 359 72.30 -25.25 -32.85
CA ALA A 359 72.26 -26.72 -32.80
C ALA A 359 72.05 -27.27 -31.35
N LYS A 360 71.57 -28.53 -31.29
CA LYS A 360 71.80 -29.66 -30.34
C LYS A 360 72.44 -29.45 -28.95
N ALA A 361 71.88 -30.12 -27.92
CA ALA A 361 72.48 -31.30 -27.21
C ALA A 361 71.69 -31.58 -25.89
N VAL A 362 71.12 -32.77 -25.62
CA VAL A 362 71.66 -34.07 -25.11
C VAL A 362 71.08 -34.34 -23.70
N GLN A 363 70.72 -35.61 -23.49
CA GLN A 363 70.15 -36.23 -22.28
C GLN A 363 71.17 -36.35 -21.13
N GLU A 364 70.72 -36.43 -19.86
CA GLU A 364 70.83 -37.62 -18.99
C GLU A 364 70.45 -37.39 -17.51
N LYS A 365 69.57 -38.28 -17.03
CA LYS A 365 69.52 -39.04 -15.77
C LYS A 365 70.14 -38.55 -14.43
N ASN A 366 69.33 -38.85 -13.39
CA ASN A 366 69.64 -39.33 -12.02
C ASN A 366 69.74 -38.31 -10.85
N GLY A 367 68.91 -38.54 -9.82
CA GLY A 367 69.44 -38.73 -8.47
C GLY A 367 68.89 -37.87 -7.32
N VAL A 368 67.90 -38.41 -6.60
CA VAL A 368 67.80 -38.56 -5.13
C VAL A 368 67.95 -37.33 -4.19
N LEU A 369 66.87 -37.04 -3.43
CA LEU A 369 66.89 -36.64 -2.01
C LEU A 369 65.45 -36.73 -1.44
N THR A 370 65.07 -37.28 -0.29
CA THR A 370 65.49 -38.40 0.59
C THR A 370 64.50 -38.41 1.80
N ILE A 371 64.31 -39.59 2.41
CA ILE A 371 63.97 -39.92 3.83
C ILE A 371 62.59 -39.53 4.43
N PHE A 372 61.74 -40.55 4.60
CA PHE A 372 61.11 -40.98 5.87
C PHE A 372 60.66 -42.45 5.63
N SER A 373 61.51 -43.49 5.72
CA SER A 373 61.83 -44.28 6.93
C SER A 373 60.68 -44.26 7.96
N MET A 374 60.01 -45.34 8.37
CA MET A 374 60.38 -46.74 8.60
C MET A 374 59.04 -47.52 8.76
N LEU A 375 58.75 -48.55 7.95
CA LEU A 375 59.04 -49.99 8.16
C LEU A 375 57.87 -50.79 8.77
N ILE A 376 57.56 -51.92 8.12
CA ILE A 376 57.03 -53.20 8.68
C ILE A 376 55.50 -53.17 8.94
N VAL A 377 54.61 -53.95 8.30
CA VAL A 377 54.64 -55.34 7.81
C VAL A 377 53.65 -55.48 6.64
N LEU A 378 54.08 -56.05 5.53
CA LEU A 378 53.22 -56.74 4.56
C LEU A 378 53.80 -58.13 4.41
N LEU A 379 53.17 -59.11 5.05
CA LEU A 379 53.28 -60.58 4.94
C LEU A 379 52.52 -61.11 6.16
N LEU A 380 51.33 -61.68 6.00
CA LEU A 380 51.22 -63.07 5.59
C LEU A 380 50.01 -63.29 4.68
N ILE A 381 50.33 -63.77 3.48
CA ILE A 381 49.53 -64.66 2.65
C ILE A 381 49.31 -65.95 3.44
N LEU A 382 48.06 -66.39 3.59
CA LEU A 382 47.57 -67.79 3.59
C LEU A 382 46.16 -67.84 4.23
N ILE A 383 45.14 -67.81 3.37
CA ILE A 383 43.92 -68.66 3.29
C ILE A 383 42.97 -68.01 2.29
#